data_AF-E6QS40-F1
#
_entry.id   AF-E6QS40-F1
#
_cell.length_a   1.000
_cell.length_b   1.000
_cell.length_c   1.000
_cell.angle_alpha   90.00
_cell.angle_beta   90.00
_cell.angle_gamma   90.00
#
_symmetry.space_group_name_H-M   'P 1'
#
loop_
_entity.id
_entity.type
_entity.pdbx_description
1 polymer ?
#
loop_
_entity_poly.entity_id
_entity_poly.type
_entity_poly.pdbx_seq_one_letter_code
_entity_poly.pdbx_strand_id
1 'polypeptide(L)'
;MVTGDGVSTIYQLIECQINSDPRRGDSELHPLNCIRVDSACLLELRRQGFQSDEDIPTAGQEVIIQRIGNVAADVTAQVHPDTAVLAALAARIVGLDIAGIDLVAQDISQPLALQQGGIVEVNAGPGLLMHLKPAQGEARPVGQAIVEHLFPGPSDGRIPIIAVTGNTDRAAVAHLIAYLLQLDRKQVALASRDGLFLDQRQIAAGDQATFTGADRLLRNPAVGTAVMEIDDNNLLEHGLAFDRCQLTIITDIDPEKDFGAYAMNDPAKRFMIYRTPIDVVLPDGVAVLPADQPVACELAALCDGEVIFYTENHHLPVCNTHLLNGGRIVTRHNEEIMLVQNENALPLMLVEELPHHLITVPQALAAIAAVWSLNISAELIRTGLMAYTKDRG
;
A
#
# COMPACT_ATOMS: atom_id res chain seq x y z
N MET A 1 -45.33 -14.66 -13.29
CA MET A 1 -46.71 -14.92 -13.73
C MET A 1 -46.70 -16.21 -14.51
N VAL A 2 -47.78 -16.98 -14.44
CA VAL A 2 -47.99 -18.17 -15.27
C VAL A 2 -49.29 -18.03 -16.05
N THR A 3 -49.42 -18.76 -17.15
CA THR A 3 -50.64 -18.82 -17.96
C THR A 3 -51.25 -20.21 -17.86
N GLY A 4 -52.52 -20.28 -17.45
CA GLY A 4 -53.27 -21.54 -17.37
C GLY A 4 -53.40 -22.23 -18.71
N ASP A 5 -53.27 -23.55 -18.72
CA ASP A 5 -53.57 -24.42 -19.86
C ASP A 5 -54.88 -25.21 -19.67
N GLY A 6 -55.57 -25.00 -18.55
CA GLY A 6 -56.81 -25.69 -18.18
C GLY A 6 -56.62 -27.12 -17.67
N VAL A 7 -55.38 -27.60 -17.51
CA VAL A 7 -55.07 -28.98 -17.12
C VAL A 7 -54.05 -29.05 -15.98
N SER A 8 -52.99 -28.25 -16.03
CA SER A 8 -51.93 -28.24 -15.03
C SER A 8 -52.27 -27.37 -13.83
N THR A 9 -51.80 -27.82 -12.66
CA THR A 9 -51.93 -27.05 -11.41
C THR A 9 -51.01 -25.82 -11.43
N ILE A 10 -51.31 -24.81 -10.63
CA ILE A 10 -50.46 -23.62 -10.50
C ILE A 10 -49.01 -24.02 -10.15
N TYR A 11 -48.81 -24.99 -9.25
CA TYR A 11 -47.48 -25.53 -8.94
C TYR A 11 -46.77 -26.06 -10.19
N GLN A 12 -47.44 -26.91 -10.98
CA GLN A 12 -46.88 -27.45 -12.21
C GLN A 12 -46.56 -26.36 -13.24
N LEU A 13 -47.42 -25.34 -13.34
CA LEU A 13 -47.22 -24.19 -14.22
C LEU A 13 -46.02 -23.34 -13.78
N ILE A 14 -45.80 -23.17 -12.47
CA ILE A 14 -44.61 -22.50 -11.93
C ILE A 14 -43.35 -23.26 -12.34
N GLU A 15 -43.34 -24.58 -12.13
CA GLU A 15 -42.20 -25.42 -12.48
C GLU A 15 -41.89 -25.40 -13.98
N CYS A 16 -42.90 -25.52 -14.83
CA CYS A 16 -42.70 -25.66 -16.28
C CYS A 16 -42.53 -24.32 -17.02
N GLN A 17 -43.14 -23.23 -16.55
CA GLN A 17 -43.09 -21.93 -17.25
C GLN A 17 -42.09 -20.94 -16.64
N ILE A 18 -41.82 -21.05 -15.34
CA ILE A 18 -40.93 -20.09 -14.65
C ILE A 18 -39.62 -20.74 -14.22
N ASN A 19 -39.67 -21.83 -13.44
CA ASN A 19 -38.47 -22.47 -12.89
C ASN A 19 -37.70 -23.29 -13.93
N SER A 20 -38.27 -23.50 -15.12
CA SER A 20 -37.57 -24.06 -16.28
C SER A 20 -36.54 -23.11 -16.91
N ASP A 21 -36.54 -21.82 -16.53
CA ASP A 21 -35.50 -20.87 -16.96
C ASP A 21 -34.12 -21.34 -16.43
N PRO A 22 -33.13 -21.63 -17.29
CA PRO A 22 -31.82 -22.13 -16.87
C PRO A 22 -31.02 -21.12 -16.02
N ARG A 23 -31.48 -19.87 -15.94
CA ARG A 23 -30.94 -18.84 -15.06
C ARG A 23 -31.45 -18.96 -13.62
N ARG A 24 -32.44 -19.82 -13.36
CA ARG A 24 -32.96 -20.10 -12.01
C ARG A 24 -32.28 -21.32 -11.40
N GLY A 25 -31.94 -21.21 -10.12
CA GLY A 25 -31.41 -22.34 -9.35
C GLY A 25 -31.25 -22.02 -7.88
N ASP A 26 -30.87 -23.04 -7.10
CA ASP A 26 -30.70 -22.92 -5.65
C ASP A 26 -29.26 -22.55 -5.22
N SER A 27 -28.35 -22.35 -6.18
CA SER A 27 -26.95 -22.00 -5.91
C SER A 27 -26.63 -20.55 -6.25
N GLU A 28 -25.61 -20.02 -5.58
CA GLU A 28 -24.97 -18.70 -5.80
C GLU A 28 -24.45 -18.47 -7.23
N LEU A 29 -24.58 -19.45 -8.13
CA LEU A 29 -24.16 -19.34 -9.53
C LEU A 29 -25.30 -18.86 -10.45
N HIS A 30 -26.54 -18.92 -9.96
CA HIS A 30 -27.75 -18.60 -10.70
C HIS A 30 -28.21 -17.17 -10.35
N PRO A 31 -28.43 -16.30 -11.33
CA PRO A 31 -28.82 -14.91 -11.08
C PRO A 31 -30.27 -14.76 -10.61
N LEU A 32 -31.07 -15.81 -10.70
CA LEU A 32 -32.46 -15.85 -10.24
C LEU A 32 -32.65 -17.03 -9.30
N ASN A 33 -33.43 -16.84 -8.23
CA ASN A 33 -33.85 -17.94 -7.37
C ASN A 33 -35.03 -18.68 -8.01
N CYS A 34 -35.15 -19.99 -7.78
CA CYS A 34 -36.39 -20.70 -8.10
C CYS A 34 -37.55 -20.11 -7.28
N ILE A 35 -38.71 -19.93 -7.93
CA ILE A 35 -39.93 -19.53 -7.23
C ILE A 35 -40.42 -20.74 -6.43
N ARG A 36 -40.54 -20.56 -5.12
CA ARG A 36 -41.14 -21.55 -4.23
C ARG A 36 -42.53 -21.08 -3.83
N VAL A 37 -43.45 -22.03 -3.65
CA VAL A 37 -44.77 -21.72 -3.11
C VAL A 37 -44.65 -21.52 -1.61
N ASP A 38 -44.42 -20.27 -1.21
CA ASP A 38 -44.35 -19.85 0.18
C ASP A 38 -45.66 -19.15 0.64
N SER A 39 -45.67 -18.67 1.88
CA SER A 39 -46.83 -17.99 2.45
C SER A 39 -47.21 -16.71 1.70
N ALA A 40 -46.25 -16.02 1.08
CA ALA A 40 -46.49 -14.80 0.30
C ALA A 40 -47.10 -15.13 -1.06
N CYS A 41 -46.59 -16.17 -1.74
CA CYS A 41 -47.17 -16.71 -2.97
C CYS A 41 -48.63 -17.14 -2.74
N LEU A 42 -48.90 -17.95 -1.71
CA LEU A 42 -50.25 -18.39 -1.37
C LEU A 42 -51.20 -17.22 -1.06
N LEU A 43 -50.71 -16.16 -0.41
CA LEU A 43 -51.50 -14.96 -0.16
C LEU A 43 -51.88 -14.25 -1.46
N GLU A 44 -50.96 -14.17 -2.44
CA GLU A 44 -51.23 -13.56 -3.74
C GLU A 44 -52.19 -14.41 -4.60
N LEU A 45 -52.08 -15.73 -4.51
CA LEU A 45 -53.04 -16.65 -5.13
C LEU A 45 -54.45 -16.46 -4.57
N ARG A 46 -54.59 -16.37 -3.24
CA ARG A 46 -55.91 -16.10 -2.60
C ARG A 46 -56.53 -14.79 -3.01
N ARG A 47 -55.73 -13.73 -3.23
CA ARG A 47 -56.23 -12.45 -3.75
C ARG A 47 -56.85 -12.55 -5.14
N GLN A 48 -56.45 -13.58 -5.90
CA GLN A 48 -56.96 -13.86 -7.25
C GLN A 48 -58.07 -14.92 -7.24
N GLY A 49 -58.50 -15.40 -6.07
CA GLY A 49 -59.60 -16.35 -5.91
C GLY A 49 -59.19 -17.82 -5.85
N PHE A 50 -57.89 -18.13 -5.88
CA PHE A 50 -57.39 -19.49 -5.73
C PHE A 50 -57.26 -19.88 -4.26
N GLN A 51 -57.60 -21.12 -3.92
CA GLN A 51 -57.48 -21.70 -2.59
C GLN A 51 -56.08 -22.24 -2.31
N SER A 52 -55.43 -22.82 -3.33
CA SER A 52 -54.07 -23.36 -3.23
C SER A 52 -53.34 -23.34 -4.57
N ASP A 53 -52.06 -23.70 -4.53
CA ASP A 53 -51.21 -23.98 -5.68
C ASP A 53 -51.57 -25.26 -6.45
N GLU A 54 -52.49 -26.07 -5.90
CA GLU A 54 -53.05 -27.25 -6.57
C GLU A 54 -54.26 -26.90 -7.46
N ASP A 55 -54.75 -25.66 -7.41
CA ASP A 55 -55.83 -25.23 -8.30
C ASP A 55 -55.36 -25.21 -9.76
N ILE A 56 -56.29 -25.52 -10.68
CA ILE A 56 -56.05 -25.54 -12.12
C ILE A 56 -56.67 -24.27 -12.72
N PRO A 57 -55.86 -23.29 -13.16
CA PRO A 57 -56.37 -22.09 -13.82
C PRO A 57 -56.98 -22.46 -15.18
N THR A 58 -58.04 -21.77 -15.55
CA THR A 58 -58.67 -21.99 -16.86
C THR A 58 -57.70 -21.66 -18.00
N ALA A 59 -57.86 -22.31 -19.15
CA ALA A 59 -56.98 -22.11 -20.29
C ALA A 59 -56.95 -20.62 -20.72
N GLY A 60 -55.77 -20.03 -20.80
CA GLY A 60 -55.54 -18.61 -21.10
C GLY A 60 -55.65 -17.67 -19.91
N GLN A 61 -55.98 -18.16 -18.71
CA GLN A 61 -56.04 -17.33 -17.50
C GLN A 61 -54.63 -17.02 -16.98
N GLU A 62 -54.28 -15.75 -16.89
CA GLU A 62 -53.03 -15.31 -16.28
C GLU A 62 -53.14 -15.31 -14.75
N VAL A 63 -52.14 -15.90 -14.09
CA VAL A 63 -52.06 -15.98 -12.62
C VAL A 63 -50.75 -15.36 -12.14
N ILE A 64 -50.87 -14.30 -11.35
CA ILE A 64 -49.74 -13.59 -10.76
C ILE A 64 -49.23 -14.40 -9.56
N ILE A 65 -48.00 -14.91 -9.66
CA ILE A 65 -47.36 -15.69 -8.60
C ILE A 65 -46.66 -14.79 -7.59
N GLN A 66 -45.99 -13.74 -8.08
CA GLN A 66 -45.27 -12.76 -7.28
C GLN A 66 -45.28 -11.42 -8.01
N ARG A 67 -45.59 -10.33 -7.29
CA ARG A 67 -45.64 -8.96 -7.87
C ARG A 67 -44.28 -8.28 -7.93
N ILE A 68 -43.43 -8.54 -6.94
CA ILE A 68 -42.08 -7.96 -6.83
C ILE A 68 -41.11 -9.11 -7.08
N GLY A 69 -40.49 -9.12 -8.26
CA GLY A 69 -39.38 -10.02 -8.51
C GLY A 69 -38.08 -9.39 -8.01
N ASN A 70 -37.25 -10.17 -7.33
CA ASN A 70 -35.84 -9.81 -7.10
C ASN A 70 -35.07 -9.95 -8.42
N VAL A 71 -35.40 -9.10 -9.40
CA VAL A 71 -34.78 -9.11 -10.72
C VAL A 71 -33.73 -8.02 -10.71
N ALA A 72 -32.46 -8.41 -10.68
CA ALA A 72 -31.36 -7.47 -10.84
C ALA A 72 -31.23 -7.09 -12.33
N ALA A 73 -31.55 -5.85 -12.67
CA ALA A 73 -31.29 -5.29 -13.99
C ALA A 73 -30.06 -4.37 -13.92
N ASP A 74 -29.10 -4.55 -14.82
CA ASP A 74 -27.99 -3.61 -14.98
C ASP A 74 -28.50 -2.34 -15.64
N VAL A 75 -28.39 -1.23 -14.91
CA VAL A 75 -28.76 0.11 -15.37
C VAL A 75 -27.60 1.09 -15.21
N THR A 76 -26.36 0.60 -15.11
CA THR A 76 -25.17 1.43 -14.81
C THR A 76 -25.04 2.64 -15.72
N ALA A 77 -25.27 2.48 -17.03
CA ALA A 77 -25.19 3.57 -18.01
C ALA A 77 -26.31 4.62 -17.88
N GLN A 78 -27.39 4.31 -17.15
CA GLN A 78 -28.53 5.19 -16.93
C GLN A 78 -28.40 5.97 -15.61
N VAL A 79 -27.48 5.60 -14.72
CA VAL A 79 -27.34 6.24 -13.41
C VAL A 79 -26.88 7.69 -13.60
N HIS A 80 -27.62 8.64 -13.02
CA HIS A 80 -27.23 10.04 -13.06
C HIS A 80 -25.86 10.26 -12.37
N PRO A 81 -24.94 11.06 -12.95
CA PRO A 81 -23.62 11.31 -12.38
C PRO A 81 -23.64 11.79 -10.92
N ASP A 82 -24.56 12.69 -10.57
CA ASP A 82 -24.70 13.18 -9.19
C ASP A 82 -25.05 12.07 -8.20
N THR A 83 -25.88 11.10 -8.62
CA THR A 83 -26.24 9.94 -7.80
C THR A 83 -25.03 9.03 -7.60
N ALA A 84 -24.22 8.81 -8.65
CA ALA A 84 -22.98 8.04 -8.56
C ALA A 84 -21.96 8.70 -7.63
N VAL A 85 -21.79 10.02 -7.72
CA VAL A 85 -20.92 10.80 -6.82
C VAL A 85 -21.39 10.69 -5.37
N LEU A 86 -22.69 10.79 -5.12
CA LEU A 86 -23.26 10.68 -3.78
C LEU A 86 -23.06 9.27 -3.18
N ALA A 87 -23.27 8.23 -3.99
CA ALA A 87 -23.04 6.84 -3.59
C ALA A 87 -21.55 6.59 -3.23
N ALA A 88 -20.61 7.07 -4.06
CA ALA A 88 -19.18 6.98 -3.79
C ALA A 88 -18.77 7.78 -2.52
N LEU A 89 -19.38 8.95 -2.31
CA LEU A 89 -19.15 9.75 -1.11
C LEU A 89 -19.64 9.01 0.16
N ALA A 90 -20.78 8.34 0.10
CA ALA A 90 -21.31 7.56 1.23
C ALA A 90 -20.32 6.45 1.64
N ALA A 91 -19.78 5.68 0.69
CA ALA A 91 -18.75 4.67 0.97
C ALA A 91 -17.52 5.27 1.67
N ARG A 92 -17.02 6.42 1.17
CA ARG A 92 -15.86 7.11 1.74
C ARG A 92 -16.10 7.64 3.15
N ILE A 93 -17.31 8.14 3.45
CA ILE A 93 -17.67 8.64 4.79
C ILE A 93 -17.64 7.50 5.82
N VAL A 94 -18.05 6.30 5.42
CA VAL A 94 -17.98 5.11 6.29
C VAL A 94 -16.53 4.59 6.43
N GLY A 95 -15.64 4.95 5.49
CA GLY A 95 -14.25 4.51 5.47
C GLY A 95 -14.05 3.17 4.79
N LEU A 96 -14.90 2.85 3.80
CA LEU A 96 -14.80 1.63 3.01
C LEU A 96 -14.21 1.95 1.63
N ASP A 97 -13.20 1.17 1.21
CA ASP A 97 -12.63 1.25 -0.13
C ASP A 97 -13.59 0.66 -1.18
N ILE A 98 -14.38 -0.36 -0.77
CA ILE A 98 -15.37 -1.04 -1.60
C ILE A 98 -16.65 -1.21 -0.78
N ALA A 99 -17.78 -0.81 -1.35
CA ALA A 99 -19.08 -0.98 -0.72
C ALA A 99 -20.20 -1.20 -1.74
N GLY A 100 -21.23 -1.94 -1.34
CA GLY A 100 -22.54 -1.96 -2.00
C GLY A 100 -23.41 -0.84 -1.46
N ILE A 101 -24.08 -0.10 -2.34
CA ILE A 101 -24.94 1.02 -1.96
C ILE A 101 -26.37 0.68 -2.33
N ASP A 102 -27.19 0.47 -1.31
CA ASP A 102 -28.62 0.24 -1.49
C ASP A 102 -29.32 1.59 -1.46
N LEU A 103 -30.01 1.93 -2.54
CA LEU A 103 -30.71 3.20 -2.68
C LEU A 103 -32.07 2.99 -3.32
N VAL A 104 -32.96 3.95 -3.10
CA VAL A 104 -34.28 4.03 -3.74
C VAL A 104 -34.36 5.28 -4.61
N ALA A 105 -34.93 5.14 -5.80
CA ALA A 105 -35.17 6.21 -6.75
C ALA A 105 -36.44 5.91 -7.56
N GLN A 106 -37.19 6.94 -7.92
CA GLN A 106 -38.29 6.85 -8.90
C GLN A 106 -37.75 6.76 -10.33
N ASP A 107 -36.71 7.54 -10.62
CA ASP A 107 -35.98 7.53 -11.90
C ASP A 107 -34.48 7.66 -11.62
N ILE A 108 -33.72 6.60 -11.87
CA ILE A 108 -32.27 6.54 -11.60
C ILE A 108 -31.46 7.49 -12.49
N SER A 109 -32.05 7.96 -13.60
CA SER A 109 -31.45 8.92 -14.52
C SER A 109 -31.55 10.37 -14.08
N GLN A 110 -32.24 10.64 -12.97
CA GLN A 110 -32.31 11.96 -12.35
C GLN A 110 -31.55 11.99 -11.01
N PRO A 111 -31.07 13.17 -10.56
CA PRO A 111 -30.49 13.32 -9.24
C PRO A 111 -31.46 12.87 -8.14
N LEU A 112 -30.96 12.17 -7.10
CA LEU A 112 -31.79 11.74 -5.96
C LEU A 112 -32.48 12.92 -5.25
N ALA A 113 -31.82 14.08 -5.16
CA ALA A 113 -32.33 15.26 -4.46
C ALA A 113 -33.55 15.92 -5.14
N LEU A 114 -33.78 15.67 -6.43
CA LEU A 114 -34.93 16.21 -7.17
C LEU A 114 -36.16 15.29 -7.12
N GLN A 115 -36.04 14.16 -6.43
CA GLN A 115 -37.06 13.15 -6.30
C GLN A 115 -37.16 12.69 -4.84
N GLN A 116 -38.08 11.78 -4.55
CA GLN A 116 -38.17 11.12 -3.24
C GLN A 116 -37.15 9.97 -3.12
N GLY A 117 -35.91 10.22 -3.55
CA GLY A 117 -34.84 9.23 -3.59
C GLY A 117 -33.90 9.35 -2.39
N GLY A 118 -33.21 8.27 -2.05
CA GLY A 118 -32.28 8.25 -0.92
C GLY A 118 -31.45 6.98 -0.81
N ILE A 119 -30.29 7.10 -0.15
CA ILE A 119 -29.47 5.95 0.25
C ILE A 119 -30.09 5.32 1.49
N VAL A 120 -30.29 4.01 1.45
CA VAL A 120 -30.90 3.21 2.51
C VAL A 120 -29.82 2.52 3.35
N GLU A 121 -28.82 1.92 2.71
CA GLU A 121 -27.78 1.14 3.38
C GLU A 121 -26.43 1.20 2.63
N VAL A 122 -25.34 1.03 3.40
CA VAL A 122 -23.96 0.91 2.89
C VAL A 122 -23.38 -0.42 3.38
N ASN A 123 -23.10 -1.32 2.45
CA ASN A 123 -22.71 -2.70 2.72
C ASN A 123 -21.21 -2.93 2.46
N ALA A 124 -20.45 -3.36 3.47
CA ALA A 124 -19.00 -3.59 3.35
C ALA A 124 -18.61 -4.85 2.54
N GLY A 125 -19.53 -5.82 2.40
CA GLY A 125 -19.34 -7.03 1.61
C GLY A 125 -20.38 -7.14 0.50
N PRO A 126 -20.26 -6.35 -0.58
CA PRO A 126 -21.25 -6.39 -1.66
C PRO A 126 -21.24 -7.73 -2.39
N GLY A 127 -22.43 -8.22 -2.72
CA GLY A 127 -22.58 -9.34 -3.66
C GLY A 127 -22.18 -8.91 -5.07
N LEU A 128 -21.31 -9.69 -5.74
CA LEU A 128 -20.85 -9.36 -7.09
C LEU A 128 -21.68 -10.02 -8.20
N LEU A 129 -22.48 -11.03 -7.86
CA LEU A 129 -23.20 -11.85 -8.84
C LEU A 129 -24.14 -11.02 -9.73
N MET A 130 -24.86 -10.07 -9.13
CA MET A 130 -25.80 -9.19 -9.84
C MET A 130 -25.12 -8.31 -10.90
N HIS A 131 -23.83 -8.01 -10.74
CA HIS A 131 -23.04 -7.27 -11.71
C HIS A 131 -22.47 -8.20 -12.79
N LEU A 132 -22.00 -9.40 -12.40
CA LEU A 132 -21.38 -10.36 -13.32
C LEU A 132 -22.41 -11.10 -14.20
N LYS A 133 -23.61 -11.33 -13.67
CA LYS A 133 -24.71 -12.03 -14.33
C LYS A 133 -26.03 -11.33 -13.97
N PRO A 134 -26.31 -10.13 -14.49
CA PRO A 134 -27.60 -9.51 -14.25
C PRO A 134 -28.71 -10.34 -14.92
N ALA A 135 -29.92 -10.29 -14.35
CA ALA A 135 -31.08 -10.93 -14.95
C ALA A 135 -31.52 -10.23 -16.26
N GLN A 136 -31.23 -8.93 -16.39
CA GLN A 136 -31.38 -8.11 -17.59
C GLN A 136 -30.26 -7.07 -17.69
N GLY A 137 -29.82 -6.73 -18.90
CA GLY A 137 -28.77 -5.73 -19.12
C GLY A 137 -27.39 -6.34 -19.33
N GLU A 138 -26.36 -5.50 -19.28
CA GLU A 138 -24.97 -5.89 -19.57
C GLU A 138 -24.25 -6.38 -18.31
N ALA A 139 -23.50 -7.47 -18.43
CA ALA A 139 -22.57 -7.88 -17.38
C ALA A 139 -21.46 -6.84 -17.22
N ARG A 140 -21.15 -6.49 -15.98
CA ARG A 140 -20.07 -5.57 -15.60
C ARG A 140 -18.91 -6.36 -15.02
N PRO A 141 -17.66 -6.17 -15.48
CA PRO A 141 -16.48 -6.82 -14.93
C PRO A 141 -16.06 -6.17 -13.60
N VAL A 142 -16.99 -6.09 -12.63
CA VAL A 142 -16.78 -5.37 -11.36
C VAL A 142 -15.62 -5.94 -10.55
N GLY A 143 -15.37 -7.25 -10.65
CA GLY A 143 -14.22 -7.89 -10.00
C GLY A 143 -12.89 -7.36 -10.54
N GLN A 144 -12.78 -7.15 -11.84
CA GLN A 144 -11.60 -6.54 -12.46
C GLN A 144 -11.45 -5.09 -11.99
N ALA A 145 -12.52 -4.30 -12.00
CA ALA A 145 -12.50 -2.92 -11.52
C ALA A 145 -12.10 -2.80 -10.05
N ILE A 146 -12.56 -3.72 -9.19
CA ILE A 146 -12.15 -3.82 -7.78
C ILE A 146 -10.65 -4.08 -7.66
N VAL A 147 -10.12 -5.05 -8.41
CA VAL A 147 -8.69 -5.40 -8.37
C VAL A 147 -7.85 -4.23 -8.89
N GLU A 148 -8.23 -3.61 -10.00
CA GLU A 148 -7.55 -2.43 -10.55
C GLU A 148 -7.58 -1.23 -9.59
N HIS A 149 -8.65 -1.08 -8.80
CA HIS A 149 -8.76 -0.05 -7.79
C HIS A 149 -7.85 -0.30 -6.58
N LEU A 150 -7.83 -1.55 -6.06
CA LEU A 150 -7.01 -1.93 -4.91
C LEU A 150 -5.52 -2.02 -5.25
N PHE A 151 -5.18 -2.36 -6.49
CA PHE A 151 -3.80 -2.56 -6.97
C PHE A 151 -3.56 -1.73 -8.24
N PRO A 152 -3.49 -0.39 -8.12
CA PRO A 152 -3.33 0.48 -9.27
C PRO A 152 -1.92 0.35 -9.87
N GLY A 153 -1.85 -0.18 -11.10
CA GLY A 153 -0.63 -0.26 -11.89
C GLY A 153 0.27 -1.46 -11.55
N PRO A 154 1.40 -1.61 -12.28
CA PRO A 154 2.38 -2.65 -12.01
C PRO A 154 3.15 -2.33 -10.73
N SER A 155 2.61 -2.74 -9.59
CA SER A 155 3.30 -2.73 -8.30
C SER A 155 3.50 -4.17 -7.85
N ASP A 156 4.66 -4.46 -7.28
CA ASP A 156 4.94 -5.75 -6.64
C ASP A 156 4.39 -5.82 -5.21
N GLY A 157 3.67 -4.77 -4.77
CA GLY A 157 3.08 -4.66 -3.44
C GLY A 157 4.10 -4.39 -2.33
N ARG A 158 5.36 -4.12 -2.68
CA ARG A 158 6.41 -3.86 -1.69
C ARG A 158 6.46 -2.39 -1.30
N ILE A 159 6.73 -2.18 -0.01
CA ILE A 159 7.08 -0.85 0.51
C ILE A 159 8.58 -0.63 0.36
N PRO A 160 9.04 0.63 0.21
CA PRO A 160 10.46 0.93 0.25
C PRO A 160 11.09 0.54 1.58
N ILE A 161 12.22 -0.15 1.53
CA ILE A 161 13.02 -0.51 2.70
C ILE A 161 14.35 0.24 2.64
N ILE A 162 14.66 0.93 3.73
CA ILE A 162 15.89 1.67 3.97
C ILE A 162 16.64 1.02 5.14
N ALA A 163 17.82 0.48 4.87
CA ALA A 163 18.69 -0.14 5.86
C ALA A 163 19.84 0.79 6.23
N VAL A 164 20.05 1.03 7.53
CA VAL A 164 21.16 1.84 8.05
C VAL A 164 22.06 0.95 8.91
N THR A 165 23.31 0.77 8.51
CA THR A 165 24.30 -0.02 9.25
C THR A 165 25.65 0.71 9.33
N GLY A 166 26.58 0.14 10.06
CA GLY A 166 27.92 0.69 10.34
C GLY A 166 28.28 0.51 11.81
N ASN A 167 29.36 1.11 12.29
CA ASN A 167 29.80 0.96 13.67
C ASN A 167 29.28 2.07 14.61
N THR A 168 29.20 3.32 14.16
CA THR A 168 28.65 4.46 14.92
C THR A 168 27.47 5.10 14.20
N ASP A 169 26.76 6.01 14.88
CA ASP A 169 25.73 6.91 14.30
C ASP A 169 24.51 6.28 13.61
N ARG A 170 24.41 4.95 13.50
CA ARG A 170 23.32 4.24 12.82
C ARG A 170 21.94 4.73 13.25
N ALA A 171 21.69 4.76 14.56
CA ALA A 171 20.41 5.20 15.11
C ALA A 171 20.13 6.68 14.75
N ALA A 172 21.11 7.56 14.92
CA ALA A 172 20.95 8.99 14.64
C ALA A 172 20.62 9.24 13.15
N VAL A 173 21.34 8.57 12.24
CA VAL A 173 21.09 8.64 10.80
C VAL A 173 19.73 8.04 10.43
N ALA A 174 19.36 6.90 11.00
CA ALA A 174 18.05 6.27 10.77
C ALA A 174 16.89 7.17 11.23
N HIS A 175 17.00 7.79 12.40
CA HIS A 175 16.02 8.76 12.90
C HIS A 175 15.93 10.00 12.00
N LEU A 176 17.06 10.53 11.55
CA LEU A 176 17.08 11.69 10.66
C LEU A 176 16.46 11.39 9.30
N ILE A 177 16.78 10.23 8.70
CA ILE A 177 16.16 9.78 7.45
C ILE A 177 14.66 9.60 7.63
N ALA A 178 14.23 8.92 8.69
CA ALA A 178 12.81 8.71 8.98
C ALA A 178 12.05 10.04 9.11
N TYR A 179 12.63 11.01 9.84
CA TYR A 179 12.06 12.35 9.97
C TYR A 179 11.94 13.08 8.62
N LEU A 180 13.00 13.08 7.81
CA LEU A 180 12.99 13.76 6.52
C LEU A 180 11.99 13.11 5.54
N LEU A 181 11.86 11.77 5.58
CA LEU A 181 10.87 11.05 4.79
C LEU A 181 9.44 11.40 5.21
N GLN A 182 9.18 11.69 6.49
CA GLN A 182 7.85 12.07 6.98
C GLN A 182 7.34 13.40 6.42
N LEU A 183 8.24 14.27 5.93
CA LEU A 183 7.87 15.54 5.31
C LEU A 183 7.26 15.37 3.92
N ASP A 184 7.67 14.33 3.21
CA ASP A 184 7.19 13.98 1.86
C ASP A 184 6.10 12.90 1.91
N ARG A 185 6.29 11.89 2.76
CA ARG A 185 5.43 10.69 2.85
C ARG A 185 4.79 10.57 4.21
N LYS A 186 3.51 10.21 4.22
CA LYS A 186 2.83 9.73 5.41
C LYS A 186 3.14 8.25 5.57
N GLN A 187 3.18 7.73 6.80
CA GLN A 187 3.36 6.31 7.13
C GLN A 187 4.81 5.79 7.05
N VAL A 188 5.76 6.55 7.58
CA VAL A 188 7.15 6.10 7.72
C VAL A 188 7.31 5.38 9.05
N ALA A 189 7.73 4.13 9.03
CA ALA A 189 8.05 3.39 10.24
C ALA A 189 9.56 3.26 10.42
N LEU A 190 10.00 3.28 11.68
CA LEU A 190 11.39 3.16 12.05
C LEU A 190 11.57 2.08 13.12
N ALA A 191 12.44 1.12 12.87
CA ALA A 191 12.96 0.20 13.88
C ALA A 191 14.39 0.59 14.22
N SER A 192 14.65 0.93 15.48
CA SER A 192 15.98 1.35 15.97
C SER A 192 16.22 0.88 17.40
N ARG A 193 17.45 1.06 17.89
CA ARG A 193 17.77 0.80 19.31
C ARG A 193 16.96 1.63 20.30
N ASP A 194 16.40 2.76 19.84
CA ASP A 194 15.60 3.65 20.67
C ASP A 194 14.11 3.25 20.71
N GLY A 195 13.67 2.35 19.81
CA GLY A 195 12.29 1.89 19.75
C GLY A 195 11.79 1.58 18.33
N LEU A 196 10.52 1.20 18.28
CA LEU A 196 9.73 1.03 17.07
C LEU A 196 8.76 2.22 16.97
N PHE A 197 8.81 2.93 15.86
CA PHE A 197 8.04 4.14 15.61
C PHE A 197 7.20 3.99 14.35
N LEU A 198 6.02 4.61 14.35
CA LEU A 198 5.22 4.86 13.15
C LEU A 198 4.91 6.36 13.12
N ASP A 199 5.43 7.02 12.09
CA ASP A 199 5.56 8.48 12.02
C ASP A 199 6.22 9.02 13.31
N GLN A 200 5.61 9.98 13.98
CA GLN A 200 6.14 10.56 15.23
C GLN A 200 5.78 9.74 16.48
N ARG A 201 4.99 8.67 16.35
CA ARG A 201 4.50 7.91 17.50
C ARG A 201 5.40 6.71 17.79
N GLN A 202 5.91 6.64 19.02
CA GLN A 202 6.56 5.42 19.51
C GLN A 202 5.50 4.34 19.80
N ILE A 203 5.61 3.21 19.12
CA ILE A 203 4.74 2.03 19.28
C ILE A 203 5.32 1.07 20.32
N ALA A 204 6.64 0.93 20.35
CA ALA A 204 7.35 0.14 21.36
C ALA A 204 8.65 0.84 21.76
N ALA A 205 8.93 0.85 23.07
CA ALA A 205 10.18 1.35 23.62
C ALA A 205 11.23 0.24 23.75
N GLY A 206 12.49 0.65 23.96
CA GLY A 206 13.64 -0.25 24.07
C GLY A 206 14.21 -0.65 22.72
N ASP A 207 15.23 -1.51 22.74
CA ASP A 207 15.95 -1.89 21.52
C ASP A 207 15.06 -2.68 20.55
N GLN A 208 14.79 -2.08 19.38
CA GLN A 208 14.07 -2.69 18.27
C GLN A 208 14.94 -2.78 17.01
N ALA A 209 16.27 -2.53 17.09
CA ALA A 209 17.23 -2.81 16.02
C ALA A 209 17.53 -4.31 15.94
N THR A 210 16.47 -5.12 15.89
CA THR A 210 16.48 -6.58 15.96
C THR A 210 15.67 -7.17 14.82
N PHE A 211 15.92 -8.44 14.50
CA PHE A 211 15.10 -9.16 13.51
C PHE A 211 13.61 -9.10 13.84
N THR A 212 13.25 -9.28 15.11
CA THR A 212 11.84 -9.23 15.55
C THR A 212 11.24 -7.83 15.42
N GLY A 213 12.02 -6.78 15.69
CA GLY A 213 11.59 -5.39 15.48
C GLY A 213 11.29 -5.10 14.01
N ALA A 214 12.18 -5.52 13.11
CA ALA A 214 12.00 -5.40 11.67
C ALA A 214 10.83 -6.23 11.13
N ASP A 215 10.67 -7.49 11.55
CA ASP A 215 9.52 -8.34 11.15
C ASP A 215 8.18 -7.74 11.59
N ARG A 216 8.10 -7.19 12.82
CA ARG A 216 6.91 -6.47 13.30
C ARG A 216 6.60 -5.23 12.47
N LEU A 217 7.62 -4.48 12.07
CA LEU A 217 7.49 -3.31 11.21
C LEU A 217 6.91 -3.72 9.84
N LEU A 218 7.50 -4.72 9.19
CA LEU A 218 7.09 -5.16 7.84
C LEU A 218 5.70 -5.82 7.79
N ARG A 219 5.23 -6.40 8.90
CA ARG A 219 3.88 -6.97 9.00
C ARG A 219 2.79 -5.94 9.27
N ASN A 220 3.15 -4.69 9.59
CA ASN A 220 2.17 -3.67 9.90
C ASN A 220 1.62 -3.04 8.61
N PRO A 221 0.33 -3.24 8.28
CA PRO A 221 -0.25 -2.75 7.03
C PRO A 221 -0.35 -1.22 6.96
N ALA A 222 -0.17 -0.52 8.09
CA ALA A 222 -0.14 0.93 8.13
C ALA A 222 1.21 1.52 7.71
N VAL A 223 2.23 0.70 7.42
CA VAL A 223 3.56 1.17 7.02
C VAL A 223 3.61 1.34 5.50
N GLY A 224 3.98 2.54 5.05
CA GLY A 224 4.21 2.84 3.64
C GLY A 224 5.69 2.95 3.26
N THR A 225 6.59 3.09 4.24
CA THR A 225 8.06 3.08 4.05
C THR A 225 8.73 2.63 5.35
N ALA A 226 9.71 1.74 5.25
CA ALA A 226 10.38 1.13 6.39
C ALA A 226 11.84 1.60 6.49
N VAL A 227 12.21 2.18 7.63
CA VAL A 227 13.59 2.52 7.98
C VAL A 227 14.06 1.59 9.10
N MET A 228 15.22 0.98 8.95
CA MET A 228 15.73 0.00 9.91
C MET A 228 17.19 0.26 10.25
N GLU A 229 17.48 0.44 11.53
CA GLU A 229 18.83 0.27 12.05
C GLU A 229 19.18 -1.22 12.04
N ILE A 230 20.30 -1.56 11.39
CA ILE A 230 20.84 -2.92 11.35
C ILE A 230 22.04 -2.98 12.29
N ASP A 231 21.89 -3.72 13.38
CA ASP A 231 22.99 -4.02 14.29
C ASP A 231 23.79 -5.24 13.85
N ASP A 232 25.12 -5.15 13.95
CA ASP A 232 26.03 -6.18 13.48
C ASP A 232 25.81 -7.54 14.17
N ASN A 233 25.52 -7.55 15.48
CA ASN A 233 25.31 -8.81 16.21
C ASN A 233 23.99 -9.46 15.80
N ASN A 234 22.93 -8.66 15.66
CA ASN A 234 21.64 -9.15 15.17
C ASN A 234 21.76 -9.70 13.73
N LEU A 235 22.51 -8.99 12.87
CA LEU A 235 22.76 -9.44 11.50
C LEU A 235 23.50 -10.78 11.47
N LEU A 236 24.50 -10.97 12.33
CA LEU A 236 25.23 -12.24 12.45
C LEU A 236 24.38 -13.38 13.01
N GLU A 237 23.50 -13.10 13.96
CA GLU A 237 22.69 -14.13 14.61
C GLU A 237 21.47 -14.55 13.78
N HIS A 238 20.82 -13.60 13.10
CA HIS A 238 19.51 -13.80 12.48
C HIS A 238 19.46 -13.46 10.99
N GLY A 239 20.50 -12.84 10.43
CA GLY A 239 20.48 -12.31 9.08
C GLY A 239 19.61 -11.06 8.95
N LEU A 240 19.25 -10.74 7.70
CA LEU A 240 18.33 -9.63 7.39
C LEU A 240 16.88 -10.10 7.52
N ALA A 241 16.00 -9.22 8.01
CA ALA A 241 14.56 -9.46 8.06
C ALA A 241 13.85 -9.21 6.71
N PHE A 242 14.59 -8.83 5.69
CA PHE A 242 14.12 -8.54 4.34
C PHE A 242 15.05 -9.17 3.30
N ASP A 243 14.50 -9.46 2.13
CA ASP A 243 15.20 -10.09 1.00
C ASP A 243 15.75 -9.09 -0.01
N ARG A 244 15.16 -7.89 -0.09
CA ARG A 244 15.58 -6.78 -0.95
C ARG A 244 15.32 -5.43 -0.29
N CYS A 245 16.13 -4.42 -0.63
CA CYS A 245 15.92 -3.05 -0.17
C CYS A 245 16.14 -2.03 -1.30
N GLN A 246 15.51 -0.86 -1.16
CA GLN A 246 15.68 0.27 -2.07
C GLN A 246 16.94 1.06 -1.72
N LEU A 247 17.36 1.04 -0.45
CA LEU A 247 18.45 1.86 0.01
C LEU A 247 19.20 1.18 1.16
N THR A 248 20.52 1.13 1.05
CA THR A 248 21.43 0.76 2.14
C THR A 248 22.41 1.89 2.42
N ILE A 249 22.53 2.29 3.68
CA ILE A 249 23.48 3.30 4.15
C ILE A 249 24.51 2.62 5.04
N ILE A 250 25.79 2.79 4.72
CA ILE A 250 26.89 2.47 5.63
C ILE A 250 27.33 3.78 6.27
N THR A 251 27.34 3.89 7.59
CA THR A 251 27.82 5.10 8.30
C THR A 251 29.35 5.11 8.43
N ASP A 252 29.92 3.94 8.70
CA ASP A 252 31.34 3.68 8.90
C ASP A 252 31.58 2.17 9.02
N ILE A 253 32.82 1.74 8.81
CA ILE A 253 33.29 0.39 9.03
C ILE A 253 34.50 0.49 9.97
N ASP A 254 34.37 -0.09 11.16
CA ASP A 254 35.51 -0.21 12.08
C ASP A 254 36.35 -1.44 11.71
N PRO A 255 37.57 -1.25 11.17
CA PRO A 255 38.41 -2.35 10.74
C PRO A 255 38.97 -3.17 11.90
N GLU A 256 38.94 -2.66 13.14
CA GLU A 256 39.50 -3.31 14.33
C GLU A 256 38.41 -3.88 15.26
N LYS A 257 37.13 -3.75 14.88
CA LYS A 257 36.02 -4.26 15.70
C LYS A 257 36.13 -5.77 15.92
N ASP A 258 36.11 -6.15 17.19
CA ASP A 258 36.10 -7.54 17.62
C ASP A 258 34.66 -8.04 17.78
N PHE A 259 34.31 -9.08 17.04
CA PHE A 259 33.02 -9.77 17.10
C PHE A 259 33.11 -11.03 17.97
N GLY A 260 33.91 -10.99 19.04
CA GLY A 260 34.43 -12.11 19.82
C GLY A 260 33.58 -13.39 19.94
N ALA A 261 32.26 -13.29 20.14
CA ALA A 261 31.34 -14.43 20.22
C ALA A 261 31.28 -15.31 18.94
N TYR A 262 31.62 -14.75 17.79
CA TYR A 262 31.55 -15.40 16.48
C TYR A 262 32.92 -15.77 15.89
N ALA A 263 34.02 -15.57 16.65
CA ALA A 263 35.40 -15.80 16.21
C ALA A 263 35.72 -15.16 14.84
N MET A 264 35.22 -13.94 14.61
CA MET A 264 35.40 -13.19 13.35
C MET A 264 36.50 -12.13 13.49
N ASN A 265 37.73 -12.59 13.71
CA ASN A 265 38.90 -11.70 13.79
C ASN A 265 39.54 -11.45 12.42
N ASP A 266 38.95 -12.03 11.36
CA ASP A 266 39.42 -11.93 9.99
C ASP A 266 38.80 -10.69 9.31
N PRO A 267 39.62 -9.72 8.83
CA PRO A 267 39.14 -8.57 8.06
C PRO A 267 38.18 -8.94 6.91
N ALA A 268 38.40 -10.07 6.24
CA ALA A 268 37.53 -10.51 5.15
C ALA A 268 36.13 -10.84 5.65
N LYS A 269 36.00 -11.43 6.84
CA LYS A 269 34.69 -11.71 7.44
C LYS A 269 33.97 -10.45 7.89
N ARG A 270 34.69 -9.44 8.37
CA ARG A 270 34.11 -8.13 8.73
C ARG A 270 33.55 -7.42 7.50
N PHE A 271 34.28 -7.44 6.40
CA PHE A 271 33.81 -6.93 5.12
C PHE A 271 32.50 -7.62 4.67
N MET A 272 32.37 -8.93 4.86
CA MET A 272 31.15 -9.67 4.52
C MET A 272 29.91 -9.22 5.32
N ILE A 273 30.06 -8.74 6.56
CA ILE A 273 28.94 -8.20 7.36
C ILE A 273 28.33 -7.00 6.64
N TYR A 274 29.15 -5.98 6.34
CA TYR A 274 28.69 -4.75 5.71
C TYR A 274 28.33 -4.93 4.23
N ARG A 275 28.87 -5.95 3.57
CA ARG A 275 28.44 -6.38 2.24
C ARG A 275 27.02 -6.95 2.23
N THR A 276 26.59 -7.65 3.29
CA THR A 276 25.30 -8.34 3.33
C THR A 276 24.10 -7.43 2.98
N PRO A 277 23.94 -6.23 3.57
CA PRO A 277 22.86 -5.32 3.17
C PRO A 277 23.10 -4.63 1.80
N ILE A 278 24.31 -4.67 1.24
CA ILE A 278 24.63 -4.16 -0.11
C ILE A 278 24.20 -5.15 -1.18
N ASP A 279 24.45 -6.46 -0.98
CA ASP A 279 24.10 -7.53 -1.95
C ASP A 279 22.58 -7.63 -2.22
N VAL A 280 21.74 -7.10 -1.31
CA VAL A 280 20.27 -7.13 -1.42
C VAL A 280 19.67 -5.81 -1.92
N VAL A 281 20.49 -4.80 -2.22
CA VAL A 281 20.02 -3.58 -2.88
C VAL A 281 19.45 -3.95 -4.25
N LEU A 282 18.29 -3.38 -4.59
CA LEU A 282 17.66 -3.61 -5.88
C LEU A 282 18.48 -2.98 -7.04
N PRO A 283 18.34 -3.46 -8.29
CA PRO A 283 18.99 -2.84 -9.44
C PRO A 283 18.62 -1.37 -9.68
N ASP A 284 17.43 -0.95 -9.25
CA ASP A 284 16.96 0.44 -9.24
C ASP A 284 17.08 1.10 -7.84
N GLY A 285 17.69 0.40 -6.88
CA GLY A 285 18.01 0.88 -5.55
C GLY A 285 19.39 1.57 -5.47
N VAL A 286 19.77 1.96 -4.26
CA VAL A 286 20.97 2.77 -4.02
C VAL A 286 21.77 2.31 -2.79
N ALA A 287 23.09 2.40 -2.86
CA ALA A 287 23.98 2.33 -1.71
C ALA A 287 24.60 3.70 -1.40
N VAL A 288 24.53 4.13 -0.13
CA VAL A 288 25.15 5.37 0.37
C VAL A 288 26.36 5.01 1.22
N LEU A 289 27.54 5.46 0.80
CA LEU A 289 28.82 5.02 1.35
C LEU A 289 29.72 6.20 1.75
N PRO A 290 30.48 6.11 2.85
CA PRO A 290 31.44 7.14 3.25
C PRO A 290 32.67 7.08 2.34
N ALA A 291 32.93 8.16 1.61
CA ALA A 291 34.06 8.23 0.68
C ALA A 291 35.42 8.26 1.39
N ASP A 292 35.43 8.68 2.66
CA ASP A 292 36.64 8.79 3.48
C ASP A 292 37.21 7.42 3.93
N GLN A 293 36.46 6.32 3.72
CA GLN A 293 36.87 4.98 4.13
C GLN A 293 37.09 4.06 2.92
N PRO A 294 38.35 3.74 2.58
CA PRO A 294 38.65 2.87 1.44
C PRO A 294 37.91 1.53 1.47
N VAL A 295 37.80 0.91 2.66
CA VAL A 295 37.08 -0.37 2.85
C VAL A 295 35.59 -0.24 2.53
N ALA A 296 34.96 0.89 2.87
CA ALA A 296 33.56 1.13 2.51
C ALA A 296 33.41 1.39 1.00
N CYS A 297 34.37 2.08 0.38
CA CYS A 297 34.38 2.32 -1.06
C CYS A 297 34.50 1.03 -1.88
N GLU A 298 35.17 -0.01 -1.38
CA GLU A 298 35.25 -1.33 -2.02
C GLU A 298 33.87 -2.00 -2.17
N LEU A 299 32.89 -1.66 -1.32
CA LEU A 299 31.51 -2.17 -1.42
C LEU A 299 30.78 -1.61 -2.65
N ALA A 300 31.21 -0.48 -3.21
CA ALA A 300 30.55 0.15 -4.35
C ALA A 300 30.49 -0.78 -5.57
N ALA A 301 31.54 -1.56 -5.81
CA ALA A 301 31.61 -2.50 -6.92
C ALA A 301 30.71 -3.74 -6.76
N LEU A 302 30.14 -3.93 -5.57
CA LEU A 302 29.26 -5.06 -5.23
C LEU A 302 27.78 -4.67 -5.23
N CYS A 303 27.47 -3.39 -5.35
CA CYS A 303 26.10 -2.91 -5.45
C CYS A 303 25.61 -3.07 -6.90
N ASP A 304 24.47 -3.75 -7.08
CA ASP A 304 23.80 -3.87 -8.39
C ASP A 304 23.13 -2.55 -8.83
N GLY A 305 22.85 -1.67 -7.88
CA GLY A 305 22.16 -0.39 -8.08
C GLY A 305 23.12 0.80 -8.19
N GLU A 306 22.60 1.99 -7.88
CA GLU A 306 23.41 3.21 -7.87
C GLU A 306 24.25 3.30 -6.59
N VAL A 307 25.41 3.95 -6.66
CA VAL A 307 26.20 4.32 -5.47
C VAL A 307 26.24 5.84 -5.33
N ILE A 308 25.97 6.34 -4.12
CA ILE A 308 26.18 7.73 -3.75
C ILE A 308 27.25 7.78 -2.65
N PHE A 309 28.34 8.51 -2.92
CA PHE A 309 29.32 8.76 -1.88
C PHE A 309 28.98 9.99 -1.06
N TYR A 310 29.27 9.96 0.24
CA TYR A 310 29.25 11.17 1.05
C TYR A 310 30.59 11.38 1.77
N THR A 311 30.99 12.63 1.94
CA THR A 311 32.26 12.99 2.58
C THR A 311 32.33 14.46 2.95
N GLU A 312 33.04 14.79 4.03
CA GLU A 312 33.41 16.19 4.32
C GLU A 312 34.56 16.71 3.42
N ASN A 313 35.27 15.83 2.72
CA ASN A 313 36.41 16.15 1.88
C ASN A 313 36.13 15.85 0.39
N HIS A 314 35.61 16.82 -0.34
CA HIS A 314 35.32 16.68 -1.76
C HIS A 314 36.55 16.45 -2.68
N HIS A 315 37.79 16.61 -2.17
CA HIS A 315 39.01 16.44 -2.98
C HIS A 315 39.49 14.98 -3.10
N LEU A 316 38.77 14.03 -2.49
CA LEU A 316 39.17 12.63 -2.53
C LEU A 316 39.19 12.08 -3.97
N PRO A 317 40.26 11.36 -4.37
CA PRO A 317 40.35 10.76 -5.72
C PRO A 317 39.17 9.85 -6.08
N VAL A 318 38.60 9.15 -5.09
CA VAL A 318 37.41 8.29 -5.28
C VAL A 318 36.19 9.11 -5.70
N CYS A 319 35.98 10.29 -5.11
CA CYS A 319 34.87 11.19 -5.47
C CYS A 319 35.02 11.71 -6.91
N ASN A 320 36.24 12.15 -7.27
CA ASN A 320 36.50 12.63 -8.64
C ASN A 320 36.26 11.54 -9.68
N THR A 321 36.75 10.32 -9.40
CA THR A 321 36.55 9.17 -10.29
C THR A 321 35.07 8.80 -10.40
N HIS A 322 34.35 8.83 -9.27
CA HIS A 322 32.91 8.53 -9.22
C HIS A 322 32.09 9.53 -10.03
N LEU A 323 32.35 10.83 -9.86
CA LEU A 323 31.69 11.91 -10.60
C LEU A 323 31.95 11.81 -12.12
N LEU A 324 33.19 11.50 -12.54
CA LEU A 324 33.53 11.29 -13.95
C LEU A 324 32.77 10.12 -14.58
N ASN A 325 32.37 9.14 -13.78
CA ASN A 325 31.58 7.99 -14.22
C ASN A 325 30.06 8.24 -14.12
N GLY A 326 29.64 9.48 -13.85
CA GLY A 326 28.23 9.87 -13.77
C GLY A 326 27.57 9.64 -12.40
N GLY A 327 28.35 9.26 -11.39
CA GLY A 327 27.89 9.05 -10.04
C GLY A 327 27.48 10.35 -9.33
N ARG A 328 26.77 10.19 -8.21
CA ARG A 328 26.37 11.29 -7.32
C ARG A 328 27.23 11.31 -6.06
N ILE A 329 27.50 12.50 -5.55
CA ILE A 329 28.08 12.67 -4.21
C ILE A 329 27.34 13.75 -3.41
N VAL A 330 27.36 13.61 -2.08
CA VAL A 330 26.95 14.65 -1.14
C VAL A 330 28.15 15.04 -0.31
N THR A 331 28.55 16.31 -0.36
CA THR A 331 29.82 16.71 0.23
C THR A 331 29.81 18.10 0.84
N ARG A 332 30.72 18.33 1.78
CA ARG A 332 31.03 19.67 2.27
C ARG A 332 32.06 20.33 1.34
N HIS A 333 31.73 21.51 0.84
CA HIS A 333 32.67 22.40 0.16
C HIS A 333 32.71 23.73 0.89
N ASN A 334 33.84 24.04 1.52
CA ASN A 334 33.98 25.19 2.44
C ASN A 334 32.92 25.13 3.57
N GLU A 335 32.04 26.14 3.65
CA GLU A 335 30.96 26.21 4.64
C GLU A 335 29.60 25.79 4.06
N GLU A 336 29.56 25.15 2.89
CA GLU A 336 28.32 24.71 2.24
C GLU A 336 28.26 23.19 2.11
N ILE A 337 27.06 22.64 2.29
CA ILE A 337 26.72 21.27 1.90
C ILE A 337 26.22 21.31 0.47
N MET A 338 26.80 20.45 -0.37
CA MET A 338 26.58 20.41 -1.81
C MET A 338 26.03 19.04 -2.24
N LEU A 339 25.05 19.05 -3.14
CA LEU A 339 24.65 17.89 -3.93
C LEU A 339 25.35 17.97 -5.27
N VAL A 340 26.17 16.98 -5.62
CA VAL A 340 26.97 17.03 -6.85
C VAL A 340 26.70 15.82 -7.72
N GLN A 341 26.42 16.07 -8.99
CA GLN A 341 26.25 15.04 -10.01
C GLN A 341 26.77 15.57 -11.34
N ASN A 342 27.67 14.83 -12.00
CA ASN A 342 28.35 15.31 -13.20
C ASN A 342 29.01 16.68 -12.96
N GLU A 343 28.78 17.65 -13.84
CA GLU A 343 29.23 19.04 -13.72
C GLU A 343 28.28 19.92 -12.88
N ASN A 344 27.13 19.38 -12.44
CA ASN A 344 26.16 20.12 -11.65
C ASN A 344 26.50 20.01 -10.16
N ALA A 345 26.80 21.15 -9.54
CA ALA A 345 26.94 21.28 -8.09
C ALA A 345 25.84 22.21 -7.57
N LEU A 346 24.91 21.65 -6.79
CA LEU A 346 23.80 22.38 -6.18
C LEU A 346 24.10 22.65 -4.70
N PRO A 347 24.24 23.92 -4.27
CA PRO A 347 24.32 24.24 -2.86
C PRO A 347 22.97 23.96 -2.18
N LEU A 348 23.01 23.16 -1.12
CA LEU A 348 21.82 22.80 -0.35
C LEU A 348 21.60 23.77 0.81
N MET A 349 22.61 23.93 1.66
CA MET A 349 22.57 24.80 2.84
C MET A 349 23.97 25.10 3.37
N LEU A 350 24.08 26.15 4.17
CA LEU A 350 25.31 26.42 4.94
C LEU A 350 25.44 25.42 6.10
N VAL A 351 26.66 25.02 6.41
CA VAL A 351 26.96 24.11 7.53
C VAL A 351 26.48 24.71 8.85
N GLU A 352 26.65 26.02 9.04
CA GLU A 352 26.21 26.74 10.26
C GLU A 352 24.68 26.77 10.46
N GLU A 353 23.89 26.54 9.41
CA GLU A 353 22.43 26.43 9.50
C GLU A 353 21.99 25.08 10.08
N LEU A 354 22.89 24.09 10.19
CA LEU A 354 22.57 22.81 10.82
C LEU A 354 22.38 22.97 12.33
N PRO A 355 21.39 22.28 12.93
CA PRO A 355 21.24 22.23 14.37
C PRO A 355 22.33 21.34 14.98
N HIS A 356 23.56 21.86 15.10
CA HIS A 356 24.76 21.12 15.55
C HIS A 356 24.65 20.47 16.93
N HIS A 357 23.69 20.92 17.75
CA HIS A 357 23.37 20.30 19.04
C HIS A 357 22.63 18.96 18.90
N LEU A 358 22.10 18.65 17.71
CA LEU A 358 21.33 17.45 17.39
C LEU A 358 21.98 16.59 16.32
N ILE A 359 22.59 17.21 15.30
CA ILE A 359 23.08 16.54 14.09
C ILE A 359 24.55 16.92 13.84
N THR A 360 25.41 15.93 13.61
CA THR A 360 26.78 16.16 13.14
C THR A 360 26.82 16.28 11.61
N VAL A 361 27.87 16.91 11.06
CA VAL A 361 27.99 17.04 9.59
C VAL A 361 27.99 15.67 8.89
N PRO A 362 28.75 14.63 9.32
CA PRO A 362 28.68 13.31 8.70
C PRO A 362 27.29 12.68 8.73
N GLN A 363 26.55 12.82 9.86
CA GLN A 363 25.18 12.33 9.97
C GLN A 363 24.24 13.02 8.97
N ALA A 364 24.38 14.34 8.83
CA ALA A 364 23.62 15.12 7.86
C ALA A 364 23.94 14.68 6.42
N LEU A 365 25.22 14.57 6.06
CA LEU A 365 25.64 14.18 4.70
C LEU A 365 25.09 12.79 4.31
N ALA A 366 25.16 11.82 5.22
CA ALA A 366 24.62 10.47 4.99
C ALA A 366 23.10 10.49 4.81
N ALA A 367 22.37 11.20 5.69
CA ALA A 367 20.92 11.30 5.61
C ALA A 367 20.45 12.05 4.37
N ILE A 368 21.15 13.14 3.98
CA ILE A 368 20.87 13.92 2.77
C ILE A 368 21.06 13.05 1.53
N ALA A 369 22.17 12.31 1.44
CA ALA A 369 22.41 11.39 0.33
C ALA A 369 21.28 10.35 0.21
N ALA A 370 20.84 9.81 1.33
CA ALA A 370 19.72 8.87 1.40
C ALA A 370 18.39 9.46 0.89
N VAL A 371 17.96 10.61 1.38
CA VAL A 371 16.66 11.18 0.96
C VAL A 371 16.71 11.82 -0.43
N TRP A 372 17.87 12.31 -0.87
CA TRP A 372 18.07 12.78 -2.23
C TRP A 372 18.02 11.63 -3.25
N SER A 373 18.48 10.43 -2.87
CA SER A 373 18.34 9.25 -3.72
C SER A 373 16.89 8.83 -3.92
N LEU A 374 16.03 9.12 -2.92
CA LEU A 374 14.59 8.86 -2.94
C LEU A 374 13.78 9.99 -3.58
N ASN A 375 14.43 10.93 -4.28
CA ASN A 375 13.84 12.06 -4.98
C ASN A 375 13.12 13.09 -4.10
N ILE A 376 13.48 13.19 -2.82
CA ILE A 376 13.04 14.32 -1.98
C ILE A 376 13.72 15.60 -2.48
N SER A 377 12.93 16.66 -2.67
CA SER A 377 13.44 17.93 -3.20
C SER A 377 14.44 18.60 -2.26
N ALA A 378 15.43 19.30 -2.81
CA ALA A 378 16.43 20.03 -2.02
C ALA A 378 15.79 21.03 -1.04
N GLU A 379 14.68 21.66 -1.43
CA GLU A 379 13.92 22.59 -0.57
C GLU A 379 13.33 21.89 0.66
N LEU A 380 12.71 20.72 0.48
CA LEU A 380 12.17 19.91 1.59
C LEU A 380 13.29 19.38 2.49
N ILE A 381 14.41 18.92 1.93
CA ILE A 381 15.57 18.45 2.70
C ILE A 381 16.09 19.59 3.57
N ARG A 382 16.34 20.78 2.99
CA ARG A 382 16.83 21.95 3.73
C ARG A 382 15.86 22.37 4.84
N THR A 383 14.57 22.49 4.51
CA THR A 383 13.53 22.88 5.48
C THR A 383 13.44 21.88 6.62
N GLY A 384 13.51 20.58 6.31
CA GLY A 384 13.49 19.51 7.29
C GLY A 384 14.69 19.54 8.22
N LEU A 385 15.90 19.75 7.70
CA LEU A 385 17.11 19.84 8.52
C LEU A 385 17.07 21.03 9.47
N MET A 386 16.59 22.19 9.00
CA MET A 386 16.44 23.39 9.84
C MET A 386 15.36 23.23 10.91
N ALA A 387 14.30 22.47 10.62
CA ALA A 387 13.19 22.21 11.53
C ALA A 387 13.40 20.98 12.42
N TYR A 388 14.50 20.23 12.23
CA TYR A 388 14.74 19.00 12.96
C TYR A 388 14.85 19.27 14.46
N THR A 389 13.93 18.69 15.21
CA THR A 389 13.96 18.66 16.67
C THR A 389 14.03 17.22 17.13
N LYS A 390 14.70 16.98 18.25
CA LYS A 390 14.72 15.67 18.91
C LYS A 390 13.56 15.54 19.90
N ASP A 391 12.49 16.31 19.76
CA ASP A 391 11.41 16.31 20.76
C ASP A 391 10.70 14.95 20.76
N ARG A 392 11.00 14.22 21.83
CA ARG A 392 10.51 12.90 22.18
C ARG A 392 9.09 13.06 22.72
N GLY A 393 8.11 12.60 21.96
CA GLY A 393 6.77 12.35 22.48
C GLY A 393 6.77 11.33 23.60
#